data_AF-A0A844FR42-F1
#
_entry.id   AF-A0A844FR42-F1
#
_cell.length_a   1.000
_cell.length_b   1.000
_cell.length_c   1.000
_cell.angle_alpha   90.00
_cell.angle_beta   90.00
_cell.angle_gamma   90.00
#
_symmetry.space_group_name_H-M   'P 1'
#
loop_
_entity.id
_entity.type
_entity.pdbx_description
1 polymer ?
#
loop_
_entity_poly.entity_id
_entity_poly.type
_entity_poly.pdbx_seq_one_letter_code
_entity_poly.pdbx_strand_id
1 'polypeptide(L)'
;MIKFENEMAMIAFGKKLGQVLQPNMMITLNGELGAGKTTLTKGIGAGLGVKRVINSPTFTILKSYQGRLTLNHFDAYRLEGQDDDLGFEEIFDDGGVCVIEWPEFISDIIPKEHLDITIYKNEDNTRSLELKAVGKKYEDLIKAMKMTLVMDTSNQYLGIGLYRGDEKLETLLVNESKRQSEYAIPKLQEILEHQHVSLMDIDEMVITQGPGSYTGVRVAMTIAKTLAVIAPVKIKVVSSLAAYAGYQKAISVIDARSHKLFVGVYDQGQNIVPDQLMSRDDFEVFRKQYPDYKVVGDGDLVGEESDNSQLVDHIFALSKDLETIDQPDLLVPQYIKEVEAKKTCY
;
A
#
# COMPACT_ATOMS: atom_id res chain seq x y z
N MET A 1 11.75 -3.84 7.01
CA MET A 1 12.52 -4.99 6.46
C MET A 1 11.54 -5.98 5.88
N ILE A 2 11.86 -6.58 4.73
CA ILE A 2 11.05 -7.60 4.04
C ILE A 2 11.68 -8.96 4.28
N LYS A 3 10.94 -9.92 4.86
CA LYS A 3 11.46 -11.24 5.24
C LYS A 3 11.15 -12.29 4.17
N PHE A 4 12.11 -13.17 3.89
CA PHE A 4 12.02 -14.24 2.90
C PHE A 4 12.37 -15.59 3.51
N GLU A 5 11.44 -16.55 3.41
CA GLU A 5 11.61 -17.90 3.95
C GLU A 5 12.59 -18.73 3.13
N ASN A 6 12.67 -18.50 1.81
CA ASN A 6 13.46 -19.32 0.90
C ASN A 6 13.93 -18.54 -0.34
N GLU A 7 14.80 -19.17 -1.12
CA GLU A 7 15.40 -18.61 -2.33
C GLU A 7 14.34 -18.21 -3.37
N MET A 8 13.30 -19.04 -3.55
CA MET A 8 12.25 -18.78 -4.54
C MET A 8 11.46 -17.51 -4.22
N ALA A 9 11.16 -17.25 -2.94
CA ALA A 9 10.48 -16.03 -2.50
C ALA A 9 11.34 -14.77 -2.80
N MET A 10 12.66 -14.86 -2.57
CA MET A 10 13.58 -13.75 -2.86
C MET A 10 13.71 -13.50 -4.37
N ILE A 11 13.76 -14.56 -5.18
CA ILE A 11 13.76 -14.45 -6.65
C ILE A 11 12.44 -13.83 -7.14
N ALA A 12 11.31 -14.22 -6.56
CA ALA A 12 10.00 -13.66 -6.91
C ALA A 12 9.94 -12.15 -6.60
N PHE A 13 10.47 -11.72 -5.46
CA PHE A 13 10.62 -10.29 -5.14
C PHE A 13 11.54 -9.57 -6.13
N GLY A 14 12.71 -10.14 -6.42
CA GLY A 14 13.62 -9.58 -7.42
C GLY A 14 12.95 -9.45 -8.79
N LYS A 15 12.11 -10.42 -9.19
CA LYS A 15 11.34 -10.36 -10.44
C LYS A 15 10.34 -9.20 -10.44
N LYS A 16 9.59 -9.01 -9.33
CA LYS A 16 8.69 -7.86 -9.17
C LYS A 16 9.46 -6.54 -9.30
N LEU A 17 10.61 -6.43 -8.63
CA LEU A 17 11.49 -5.26 -8.73
C LEU A 17 11.94 -5.02 -10.18
N GLY A 18 12.50 -6.05 -10.84
CA GLY A 18 12.99 -5.94 -12.21
C GLY A 18 11.92 -5.52 -13.23
N GLN A 19 10.65 -5.90 -13.04
CA GLN A 19 9.56 -5.52 -13.93
C GLN A 19 9.33 -4.00 -13.98
N VAL A 20 9.49 -3.33 -12.83
CA VAL A 20 9.21 -1.89 -12.69
C VAL A 20 10.43 -0.99 -12.90
N LEU A 21 11.63 -1.55 -13.07
CA LEU A 21 12.85 -0.76 -13.30
C LEU A 21 12.80 0.02 -14.61
N GLN A 22 13.39 1.21 -14.60
CA GLN A 22 13.48 2.09 -15.76
C GLN A 22 14.95 2.23 -16.21
N PRO A 23 15.21 2.73 -17.43
CA PRO A 23 16.57 3.01 -17.90
C PRO A 23 17.39 3.82 -16.89
N ASN A 24 18.69 3.54 -16.79
CA ASN A 24 19.65 4.23 -15.92
C ASN A 24 19.29 4.18 -14.42
N MET A 25 18.55 3.15 -14.00
CA MET A 25 18.38 2.84 -12.59
C MET A 25 19.55 1.99 -12.09
N MET A 26 20.01 2.30 -10.89
CA MET A 26 21.09 1.62 -10.20
C MET A 26 20.59 1.02 -8.88
N ILE A 27 20.99 -0.23 -8.65
CA ILE A 27 20.74 -0.97 -7.42
C ILE A 27 22.08 -1.38 -6.83
N THR A 28 22.30 -1.08 -5.57
CA THR A 28 23.46 -1.52 -4.80
C THR A 28 23.05 -2.62 -3.83
N LEU A 29 23.84 -3.69 -3.75
CA LEU A 29 23.55 -4.87 -2.95
C LEU A 29 24.63 -5.07 -1.88
N ASN A 30 24.27 -4.78 -0.63
CA ASN A 30 25.09 -4.97 0.55
C ASN A 30 24.74 -6.28 1.27
N GLY A 31 25.70 -6.83 2.02
CA GLY A 31 25.48 -7.96 2.91
C GLY A 31 26.60 -8.99 2.82
N GLU A 32 26.64 -9.91 3.77
CA GLU A 32 27.72 -10.89 3.91
C GLU A 32 27.87 -11.82 2.68
N LEU A 33 29.00 -12.54 2.64
CA LEU A 33 29.22 -13.59 1.65
C LEU A 33 28.10 -14.65 1.77
N GLY A 34 27.48 -14.99 0.63
CA GLY A 34 26.36 -15.95 0.62
C GLY A 34 25.05 -15.41 1.22
N ALA A 35 24.90 -14.10 1.44
CA ALA A 35 23.64 -13.50 1.89
C ALA A 35 22.50 -13.63 0.84
N GLY A 36 22.85 -13.82 -0.44
CA GLY A 36 21.88 -13.96 -1.53
C GLY A 36 21.88 -12.81 -2.54
N LYS A 37 22.94 -12.01 -2.62
CA LYS A 37 23.08 -10.90 -3.57
C LYS A 37 22.83 -11.34 -5.03
N THR A 38 23.59 -12.31 -5.52
CA THR A 38 23.37 -12.88 -6.86
C THR A 38 21.99 -13.53 -7.02
N THR A 39 21.40 -14.10 -5.96
CA THR A 39 20.03 -14.63 -6.00
C THR A 39 19.02 -13.53 -6.29
N LEU A 40 19.14 -12.37 -5.62
CA LEU A 40 18.31 -11.22 -5.90
C LEU A 40 18.54 -10.70 -7.33
N THR A 41 19.79 -10.63 -7.79
CA THR A 41 20.12 -10.24 -9.17
C THR A 41 19.51 -11.17 -10.22
N LYS A 42 19.46 -12.49 -9.96
CA LYS A 42 18.75 -13.45 -10.83
C LYS A 42 17.27 -13.12 -10.93
N GLY A 43 16.64 -12.79 -9.79
CA GLY A 43 15.26 -12.33 -9.75
C GLY A 43 15.06 -11.07 -10.58
N ILE A 44 15.88 -10.04 -10.37
CA ILE A 44 15.86 -8.78 -11.13
C ILE A 44 15.98 -9.04 -12.63
N GLY A 45 16.95 -9.86 -13.04
CA GLY A 45 17.13 -10.24 -14.43
C GLY A 45 15.92 -10.98 -15.01
N ALA A 46 15.28 -11.87 -14.24
CA ALA A 46 14.04 -12.52 -14.66
C ALA A 46 12.90 -11.50 -14.86
N GLY A 47 12.82 -10.46 -14.01
CA GLY A 47 11.87 -9.36 -14.15
C GLY A 47 12.13 -8.49 -15.39
N LEU A 48 13.40 -8.32 -15.74
CA LEU A 48 13.85 -7.67 -16.97
C LEU A 48 13.72 -8.58 -18.21
N GLY A 49 13.31 -9.83 -18.07
CA GLY A 49 13.16 -10.77 -19.20
C GLY A 49 14.48 -11.36 -19.73
N VAL A 50 15.55 -11.33 -18.93
CA VAL A 50 16.82 -11.99 -19.27
C VAL A 50 16.61 -13.50 -19.37
N LYS A 51 16.96 -14.08 -20.52
CA LYS A 51 16.81 -15.53 -20.80
C LYS A 51 18.05 -16.35 -20.41
N ARG A 52 19.22 -15.71 -20.38
CA ARG A 52 20.47 -16.38 -20.03
C ARG A 52 20.53 -16.63 -18.52
N VAL A 53 21.22 -17.70 -18.12
CA VAL A 53 21.50 -17.95 -16.71
C VAL A 53 22.37 -16.82 -16.16
N ILE A 54 21.88 -16.14 -15.14
CA ILE A 54 22.65 -15.16 -14.37
C ILE A 54 23.38 -15.90 -13.25
N ASN A 55 24.67 -15.61 -13.14
CA ASN A 55 25.58 -16.20 -12.20
C ASN A 55 26.60 -15.13 -11.82
N SER A 56 27.11 -15.17 -10.59
CA SER A 56 28.06 -14.18 -10.09
C SER A 56 29.16 -13.94 -11.15
N PRO A 57 29.56 -12.69 -11.38
CA PRO A 57 30.74 -12.32 -12.15
C PRO A 57 32.06 -12.81 -11.47
N THR A 58 32.12 -14.07 -11.03
CA THR A 58 33.18 -14.59 -10.17
C THR A 58 34.59 -14.48 -10.78
N PHE A 59 34.69 -14.45 -12.12
CA PHE A 59 35.94 -14.34 -12.89
C PHE A 59 36.05 -13.05 -13.74
N THR A 60 35.03 -12.19 -13.72
CA THR A 60 34.91 -11.00 -14.59
C THR A 60 34.26 -9.89 -13.78
N ILE A 61 34.80 -8.67 -13.71
CA ILE A 61 34.22 -7.60 -12.87
C ILE A 61 32.75 -7.28 -13.24
N LEU A 62 32.43 -7.37 -14.53
CA LEU A 62 31.12 -7.06 -15.09
C LEU A 62 30.61 -8.19 -15.99
N LYS A 63 29.31 -8.47 -15.93
CA LYS A 63 28.57 -9.21 -16.96
C LYS A 63 27.33 -8.45 -17.39
N SER A 64 27.15 -8.29 -18.69
CA SER A 64 25.94 -7.68 -19.27
C SER A 64 25.01 -8.74 -19.83
N TYR A 65 23.73 -8.61 -19.51
CA TYR A 65 22.68 -9.53 -19.94
C TYR A 65 21.57 -8.79 -20.67
N GLN A 66 21.18 -9.30 -21.84
CA GLN A 66 20.14 -8.71 -22.66
C GLN A 66 18.74 -9.14 -22.18
N GLY A 67 17.87 -8.15 -22.00
CA GLY A 67 16.45 -8.26 -21.62
C GLY A 67 15.64 -7.13 -22.24
N ARG A 68 14.56 -6.69 -21.59
CA ARG A 68 13.84 -5.43 -21.89
C ARG A 68 14.77 -4.22 -21.76
N LEU A 69 15.59 -4.24 -20.71
CA LEU A 69 16.72 -3.35 -20.50
C LEU A 69 17.96 -4.23 -20.35
N THR A 70 19.13 -3.73 -20.77
CA THR A 70 20.40 -4.39 -20.46
C THR A 70 20.57 -4.43 -18.94
N LEU A 71 20.85 -5.61 -18.37
CA LEU A 71 21.25 -5.75 -16.99
C LEU A 71 22.78 -5.81 -16.92
N ASN A 72 23.40 -4.76 -16.39
CA ASN A 72 24.83 -4.68 -16.12
C ASN A 72 25.07 -5.11 -14.67
N HIS A 73 25.57 -6.34 -14.49
CA HIS A 73 25.81 -6.95 -13.18
C HIS A 73 27.29 -6.85 -12.80
N PHE A 74 27.58 -6.03 -11.79
CA PHE A 74 28.92 -5.79 -11.26
C PHE A 74 29.16 -6.58 -9.97
N ASP A 75 30.39 -7.09 -9.82
CA ASP A 75 30.91 -7.67 -8.58
C ASP A 75 32.14 -6.88 -8.14
N ALA A 76 31.91 -5.81 -7.37
CA ALA A 76 32.95 -4.83 -7.03
C ALA A 76 33.94 -5.32 -5.97
N TYR A 77 33.66 -6.44 -5.28
CA TYR A 77 34.61 -7.11 -4.38
C TYR A 77 35.97 -7.39 -5.05
N ARG A 78 35.98 -7.53 -6.38
CA ARG A 78 37.21 -7.77 -7.16
C ARG A 78 38.10 -6.57 -7.32
N LEU A 79 37.60 -5.39 -6.99
CA LEU A 79 38.31 -4.11 -7.10
C LEU A 79 38.95 -3.70 -5.77
N GLU A 80 38.78 -4.52 -4.72
CA GLU A 80 39.47 -4.33 -3.45
C GLU A 80 40.98 -4.17 -3.64
N GLY A 81 41.49 -2.97 -3.32
CA GLY A 81 42.91 -2.64 -3.42
C GLY A 81 43.44 -2.34 -4.82
N GLN A 82 42.57 -2.10 -5.81
CA GLN A 82 42.95 -1.62 -7.15
C GLN A 82 42.72 -0.10 -7.29
N ASP A 83 43.49 0.59 -8.14
CA ASP A 83 43.29 2.01 -8.44
C ASP A 83 42.01 2.22 -9.28
N ASP A 84 41.27 3.28 -8.95
CA ASP A 84 39.86 3.51 -9.30
C ASP A 84 39.57 3.91 -10.76
N ASP A 85 40.56 3.96 -11.66
CA ASP A 85 40.39 4.42 -13.05
C ASP A 85 39.92 3.29 -13.98
N LEU A 86 38.71 2.78 -13.73
CA LEU A 86 38.14 1.61 -14.40
C LEU A 86 37.22 1.96 -15.58
N GLY A 87 36.89 3.25 -15.75
CA GLY A 87 36.04 3.74 -16.85
C GLY A 87 34.61 3.20 -16.83
N PHE A 88 34.08 2.76 -15.68
CA PHE A 88 32.73 2.18 -15.58
C PHE A 88 31.60 3.20 -15.62
N GLU A 89 31.90 4.48 -15.46
CA GLU A 89 30.92 5.58 -15.46
C GLU A 89 30.13 5.61 -16.78
N GLU A 90 30.77 5.30 -17.91
CA GLU A 90 30.11 5.21 -19.23
C GLU A 90 29.03 4.12 -19.27
N ILE A 91 29.18 3.07 -18.45
CA ILE A 91 28.25 1.93 -18.39
C ILE A 91 27.02 2.27 -17.53
N PHE A 92 27.16 3.19 -16.57
CA PHE A 92 26.05 3.58 -15.70
C PHE A 92 24.97 4.38 -16.44
N ASP A 93 25.35 5.00 -17.56
CA ASP A 93 24.49 5.86 -18.39
C ASP A 93 24.14 5.25 -19.76
N ASP A 94 24.41 3.96 -19.99
CA ASP A 94 24.22 3.26 -21.28
C ASP A 94 22.74 2.95 -21.64
N GLY A 95 21.79 3.40 -20.83
CA GLY A 95 20.36 3.07 -20.94
C GLY A 95 19.96 1.79 -20.20
N GLY A 96 20.92 1.03 -19.68
CA GLY A 96 20.74 -0.20 -18.93
C GLY A 96 20.40 0.03 -17.46
N VAL A 97 20.18 -1.08 -16.76
CA VAL A 97 20.05 -1.16 -15.31
C VAL A 97 21.35 -1.71 -14.75
N CYS A 98 21.90 -1.04 -13.74
CA CYS A 98 23.09 -1.49 -13.05
C CYS A 98 22.72 -2.16 -11.72
N VAL A 99 23.23 -3.38 -11.49
CA VAL A 99 23.18 -4.06 -10.18
C VAL A 99 24.61 -4.26 -9.71
N ILE A 100 24.97 -3.61 -8.62
CA ILE A 100 26.33 -3.60 -8.07
C ILE A 100 26.34 -4.39 -6.77
N GLU A 101 27.03 -5.53 -6.76
CA GLU A 101 27.35 -6.23 -5.52
C GLU A 101 28.61 -5.62 -4.90
N TRP A 102 28.61 -5.48 -3.56
CA TRP A 102 29.72 -4.93 -2.78
C TRP A 102 30.07 -3.48 -3.14
N PRO A 103 29.08 -2.57 -3.12
CA PRO A 103 29.25 -1.18 -3.55
C PRO A 103 30.35 -0.42 -2.79
N GLU A 104 30.73 -0.86 -1.59
CA GLU A 104 31.76 -0.22 -0.77
C GLU A 104 33.12 -0.10 -1.48
N PHE A 105 33.45 -1.03 -2.39
CA PHE A 105 34.73 -1.03 -3.11
C PHE A 105 34.77 -0.06 -4.29
N ILE A 106 33.64 0.56 -4.64
CA ILE A 106 33.56 1.58 -5.70
C ILE A 106 32.69 2.77 -5.28
N SER A 107 32.63 3.03 -3.96
CA SER A 107 31.71 4.02 -3.40
C SER A 107 31.85 5.43 -3.97
N ASP A 108 33.06 5.80 -4.42
CA ASP A 108 33.36 7.13 -4.97
C ASP A 108 32.74 7.39 -6.35
N ILE A 109 32.46 6.34 -7.12
CA ILE A 109 31.84 6.44 -8.47
C ILE A 109 30.35 6.09 -8.48
N ILE A 110 29.77 5.68 -7.34
CA ILE A 110 28.34 5.38 -7.26
C ILE A 110 27.54 6.69 -7.39
N PRO A 111 26.58 6.77 -8.34
CA PRO A 111 25.69 7.91 -8.47
C PRO A 111 24.97 8.27 -7.17
N LYS A 112 24.78 9.57 -6.98
CA LYS A 112 24.08 10.16 -5.83
C LYS A 112 22.67 9.60 -5.62
N GLU A 113 22.02 9.14 -6.69
CA GLU A 113 20.73 8.48 -6.62
C GLU A 113 20.83 7.00 -6.99
N HIS A 114 20.47 6.12 -6.06
CA HIS A 114 20.41 4.67 -6.25
C HIS A 114 19.38 4.04 -5.29
N LEU A 115 18.99 2.80 -5.55
CA LEU A 115 18.30 1.97 -4.58
C LEU A 115 19.32 1.12 -3.83
N ASP A 116 19.51 1.41 -2.56
CA ASP A 116 20.41 0.63 -1.70
C ASP A 116 19.64 -0.50 -1.02
N ILE A 117 20.10 -1.73 -1.22
CA ILE A 117 19.49 -2.93 -0.65
C ILE A 117 20.50 -3.66 0.22
N THR A 118 20.19 -3.77 1.51
CA THR A 118 20.99 -4.56 2.45
C THR A 118 20.32 -5.90 2.74
N ILE A 119 21.09 -6.98 2.61
CA ILE A 119 20.63 -8.36 2.79
C ILE A 119 21.19 -8.94 4.08
N TYR A 120 20.30 -9.26 5.02
CA TYR A 120 20.63 -9.87 6.31
C TYR A 120 20.30 -11.35 6.32
N LYS A 121 21.21 -12.17 6.87
CA LYS A 121 20.92 -13.55 7.25
C LYS A 121 20.36 -13.55 8.66
N ASN A 122 19.21 -14.21 8.84
CA ASN A 122 18.60 -14.36 10.15
C ASN A 122 19.01 -15.70 10.79
N GLU A 123 18.90 -15.80 12.11
CA GLU A 123 19.24 -17.02 12.87
C GLU A 123 18.39 -18.24 12.48
N ASP A 124 17.16 -18.02 12.02
CA ASP A 124 16.20 -19.03 11.59
C ASP A 124 16.40 -19.49 10.12
N ASN A 125 17.57 -19.24 9.54
CA ASN A 125 17.91 -19.48 8.13
C ASN A 125 17.06 -18.71 7.10
N THR A 126 16.22 -17.77 7.53
CA THR A 126 15.54 -16.84 6.62
C THR A 126 16.45 -15.66 6.27
N ARG A 127 16.00 -14.81 5.34
CA ARG A 127 16.73 -13.60 4.95
C ARG A 127 15.82 -12.40 5.05
N SER A 128 16.39 -11.25 5.42
CA SER A 128 15.68 -9.98 5.45
C SER A 128 16.31 -9.00 4.49
N LEU A 129 15.49 -8.26 3.74
CA LEU A 129 15.93 -7.13 2.94
C LEU A 129 15.54 -5.81 3.61
N GLU A 130 16.49 -4.90 3.70
CA GLU A 130 16.23 -3.49 3.93
C GLU A 130 16.41 -2.73 2.62
N LEU A 131 15.42 -1.93 2.25
CA LEU A 131 15.44 -1.10 1.06
C LEU A 131 15.55 0.36 1.49
N LYS A 132 16.55 1.06 0.98
CA LYS A 132 16.75 2.49 1.17
C LYS A 132 16.78 3.16 -0.20
N ALA A 133 15.71 3.86 -0.53
CA ALA A 133 15.69 4.74 -1.69
C ALA A 133 16.57 5.96 -1.43
N VAL A 134 17.51 6.22 -2.33
CA VAL A 134 18.30 7.45 -2.33
C VAL A 134 17.92 8.24 -3.58
N GLY A 135 17.14 9.31 -3.41
CA GLY A 135 16.64 10.14 -4.50
C GLY A 135 15.19 9.82 -4.91
N LYS A 136 14.52 10.83 -5.46
CA LYS A 136 13.07 10.83 -5.69
C LYS A 136 12.60 9.68 -6.60
N LYS A 137 13.37 9.37 -7.65
CA LYS A 137 13.04 8.30 -8.60
C LYS A 137 12.96 6.92 -7.95
N TYR A 138 13.75 6.65 -6.91
CA TYR A 138 13.72 5.36 -6.20
C TYR A 138 12.67 5.33 -5.09
N GLU A 139 12.33 6.47 -4.49
CA GLU A 139 11.17 6.57 -3.61
C GLU A 139 9.90 6.23 -4.38
N ASP A 140 9.75 6.80 -5.58
CA ASP A 140 8.62 6.54 -6.47
C ASP A 140 8.61 5.09 -6.96
N LEU A 141 9.78 4.48 -7.20
CA LEU A 141 9.91 3.05 -7.52
C LEU A 141 9.40 2.15 -6.38
N ILE A 142 9.84 2.39 -5.14
CA ILE A 142 9.37 1.63 -3.97
C ILE A 142 7.86 1.83 -3.80
N LYS A 143 7.37 3.06 -3.96
CA LYS A 143 5.94 3.37 -3.90
C LYS A 143 5.15 2.59 -4.95
N ALA A 144 5.66 2.51 -6.19
CA ALA A 144 5.02 1.79 -7.29
C ALA A 144 4.90 0.28 -7.06
N MET A 145 5.78 -0.32 -6.24
CA MET A 145 5.73 -1.74 -5.91
C MET A 145 4.77 -2.07 -4.77
N LYS A 146 4.40 -1.07 -3.96
CA LYS A 146 3.64 -1.25 -2.73
C LYS A 146 2.26 -1.85 -3.01
N MET A 147 1.95 -2.97 -2.38
CA MET A 147 0.62 -3.58 -2.41
C MET A 147 -0.25 -3.03 -1.28
N THR A 148 -1.40 -2.46 -1.64
CA THR A 148 -2.36 -1.91 -0.69
C THR A 148 -3.68 -2.66 -0.77
N LEU A 149 -4.09 -3.24 0.35
CA LEU A 149 -5.41 -3.84 0.53
C LEU A 149 -6.35 -2.83 1.18
N VAL A 150 -7.49 -2.57 0.57
CA VAL A 150 -8.54 -1.70 1.11
C VAL A 150 -9.73 -2.55 1.51
N MET A 151 -10.31 -2.30 2.68
CA MET A 151 -11.50 -3.01 3.12
C MET A 151 -12.47 -2.13 3.90
N ASP A 152 -13.72 -2.08 3.44
CA ASP A 152 -14.85 -1.51 4.17
C ASP A 152 -15.88 -2.59 4.48
N THR A 153 -16.27 -2.64 5.75
CA THR A 153 -17.39 -3.45 6.23
C THR A 153 -18.27 -2.62 7.17
N SER A 154 -18.15 -1.29 7.15
CA SER A 154 -18.76 -0.44 8.17
C SER A 154 -20.27 -0.28 8.00
N ASN A 155 -20.81 -0.41 6.78
CA ASN A 155 -22.23 -0.19 6.49
C ASN A 155 -22.85 -1.31 5.64
N GLN A 156 -23.66 -0.98 4.63
CA GLN A 156 -24.44 -1.95 3.86
C GLN A 156 -23.60 -2.81 2.93
N TYR A 157 -22.46 -2.26 2.46
CA TYR A 157 -21.60 -2.90 1.47
C TYR A 157 -20.42 -3.60 2.12
N LEU A 158 -20.01 -4.72 1.52
CA LEU A 158 -18.66 -5.25 1.63
C LEU A 158 -17.84 -4.64 0.50
N GLY A 159 -16.94 -3.73 0.85
CA GLY A 159 -15.97 -3.13 -0.06
C GLY A 159 -14.60 -3.78 0.10
N ILE A 160 -14.01 -4.27 -0.98
CA ILE A 160 -12.63 -4.77 -1.01
C ILE A 160 -11.91 -4.17 -2.21
N GLY A 161 -10.68 -3.70 -2.04
CA GLY A 161 -9.87 -3.20 -3.15
C GLY A 161 -8.43 -3.66 -3.03
N LEU A 162 -7.80 -4.01 -4.14
CA LEU A 162 -6.40 -4.35 -4.22
C LEU A 162 -5.71 -3.40 -5.20
N TYR A 163 -4.66 -2.75 -4.72
CA TYR A 163 -3.90 -1.75 -5.48
C TYR A 163 -2.41 -2.07 -5.45
N ARG A 164 -1.71 -1.68 -6.52
CA ARG A 164 -0.25 -1.70 -6.61
C ARG A 164 0.25 -0.31 -6.96
N GLY A 165 0.97 0.33 -6.05
CA GLY A 165 1.28 1.75 -6.18
C GLY A 165 -0.02 2.56 -6.30
N ASP A 166 -0.20 3.26 -7.41
CA ASP A 166 -1.43 4.00 -7.72
C ASP A 166 -2.35 3.24 -8.70
N GLU A 167 -1.96 2.05 -9.16
CA GLU A 167 -2.74 1.20 -10.06
C GLU A 167 -3.78 0.39 -9.29
N LYS A 168 -5.05 0.49 -9.72
CA LYS A 168 -6.12 -0.39 -9.26
C LYS A 168 -6.03 -1.73 -9.97
N LEU A 169 -5.77 -2.81 -9.22
CA LEU A 169 -5.77 -4.17 -9.77
C LEU A 169 -7.20 -4.73 -9.81
N GLU A 170 -7.91 -4.65 -8.70
CA GLU A 170 -9.27 -5.16 -8.58
C GLU A 170 -10.03 -4.47 -7.44
N THR A 171 -11.31 -4.20 -7.64
CA THR A 171 -12.21 -3.70 -6.60
C THR A 171 -13.55 -4.41 -6.66
N LEU A 172 -14.09 -4.69 -5.48
CA LEU A 172 -15.36 -5.33 -5.25
C LEU A 172 -16.20 -4.46 -4.32
N LEU A 173 -17.47 -4.26 -4.67
CA LEU A 173 -18.46 -3.65 -3.81
C LEU A 173 -19.76 -4.44 -3.93
N VAL A 174 -20.14 -5.17 -2.87
CA VAL A 174 -21.36 -6.00 -2.87
C VAL A 174 -22.24 -5.62 -1.69
N ASN A 175 -23.54 -5.47 -1.93
CA ASN A 175 -24.51 -5.25 -0.86
C ASN A 175 -24.77 -6.56 -0.10
N GLU A 176 -24.01 -6.79 0.97
CA GLU A 176 -24.04 -8.02 1.79
C GLU A 176 -24.21 -7.73 3.29
N SER A 177 -25.01 -6.73 3.64
CA SER A 177 -25.16 -6.19 5.00
C SER A 177 -25.47 -7.22 6.12
N LYS A 178 -26.06 -8.37 5.80
CA LYS A 178 -26.50 -9.37 6.79
C LYS A 178 -25.49 -10.50 7.04
N ARG A 179 -24.48 -10.68 6.19
CA ARG A 179 -23.55 -11.84 6.24
C ARG A 179 -22.10 -11.46 5.97
N GLN A 180 -21.71 -10.21 6.20
CA GLN A 180 -20.35 -9.72 5.91
C GLN A 180 -19.25 -10.56 6.57
N SER A 181 -19.46 -11.05 7.80
CA SER A 181 -18.49 -11.93 8.48
C SER A 181 -18.29 -13.28 7.81
N GLU A 182 -19.28 -13.76 7.05
CA GLU A 182 -19.22 -15.02 6.31
C GLU A 182 -18.56 -14.83 4.93
N TYR A 183 -18.78 -13.68 4.28
CA TYR A 183 -18.34 -13.44 2.90
C TYR A 183 -17.01 -12.68 2.76
N ALA A 184 -16.61 -11.91 3.78
CA ALA A 184 -15.40 -11.09 3.73
C ALA A 184 -14.14 -11.88 3.35
N ILE A 185 -13.87 -12.98 4.05
CA ILE A 185 -12.67 -13.79 3.81
C ILE A 185 -12.73 -14.53 2.46
N PRO A 186 -13.83 -15.23 2.09
CA PRO A 186 -13.93 -15.85 0.77
C PRO A 186 -13.74 -14.86 -0.38
N LYS A 187 -14.31 -13.66 -0.30
CA LYS A 187 -14.17 -12.64 -1.34
C LYS A 187 -12.78 -12.02 -1.40
N LEU A 188 -12.12 -11.85 -0.25
CA LEU A 188 -10.72 -11.46 -0.21
C LEU A 188 -9.84 -12.53 -0.88
N GLN A 189 -10.06 -13.81 -0.56
CA GLN A 189 -9.32 -14.93 -1.17
C GLN A 189 -9.51 -14.98 -2.69
N GLU A 190 -10.73 -14.79 -3.18
CA GLU A 190 -11.04 -14.75 -4.62
C GLU A 190 -10.22 -13.67 -5.35
N ILE A 191 -10.21 -12.44 -4.83
CA ILE A 191 -9.43 -11.32 -5.41
C ILE A 191 -7.92 -11.64 -5.39
N LEU A 192 -7.41 -12.16 -4.27
CA LEU A 192 -6.01 -12.49 -4.13
C LEU A 192 -5.57 -13.60 -5.09
N GLU A 193 -6.40 -14.63 -5.26
CA GLU A 193 -6.17 -15.72 -6.21
C GLU A 193 -6.18 -15.22 -7.66
N HIS A 194 -7.17 -14.41 -8.05
CA HIS A 194 -7.24 -13.81 -9.39
C HIS A 194 -5.99 -12.99 -9.70
N GLN A 195 -5.51 -12.20 -8.74
CA GLN A 195 -4.35 -11.34 -8.92
C GLN A 195 -3.02 -12.06 -8.64
N HIS A 196 -3.04 -13.34 -8.27
CA HIS A 196 -1.86 -14.13 -7.90
C HIS A 196 -1.02 -13.46 -6.80
N VAL A 197 -1.69 -12.87 -5.82
CA VAL A 197 -1.10 -12.15 -4.69
C VAL A 197 -1.33 -12.94 -3.42
N SER A 198 -0.29 -13.13 -2.60
CA SER A 198 -0.44 -13.70 -1.26
C SER A 198 -0.83 -12.62 -0.25
N LEU A 199 -1.52 -12.99 0.83
CA LEU A 199 -1.69 -12.09 1.99
C LEU A 199 -0.35 -11.55 2.53
N MET A 200 0.71 -12.35 2.42
CA MET A 200 2.06 -11.96 2.85
C MET A 200 2.71 -10.93 1.90
N ASP A 201 2.16 -10.71 0.71
CA ASP A 201 2.63 -9.67 -0.21
C ASP A 201 2.01 -8.29 0.10
N ILE A 202 1.07 -8.19 1.05
CA ILE A 202 0.39 -6.93 1.37
C ILE A 202 1.27 -6.07 2.29
N ASP A 203 1.70 -4.92 1.79
CA ASP A 203 2.53 -3.97 2.54
C ASP A 203 1.70 -3.04 3.43
N GLU A 204 0.49 -2.71 2.99
CA GLU A 204 -0.43 -1.83 3.70
C GLU A 204 -1.88 -2.33 3.61
N MET A 205 -2.60 -2.26 4.72
CA MET A 205 -4.04 -2.46 4.76
C MET A 205 -4.73 -1.21 5.27
N VAL A 206 -5.70 -0.72 4.50
CA VAL A 206 -6.51 0.46 4.80
C VAL A 206 -7.92 -0.02 5.12
N ILE A 207 -8.43 0.34 6.29
CA ILE A 207 -9.79 -0.02 6.70
C ILE A 207 -10.60 1.21 7.10
N THR A 208 -11.91 1.12 7.05
CA THR A 208 -12.77 2.12 7.69
C THR A 208 -12.88 1.90 9.19
N GLN A 209 -12.87 2.97 10.00
CA GLN A 209 -12.98 2.89 11.47
C GLN A 209 -14.41 3.04 12.01
N GLY A 210 -15.38 3.35 11.16
CA GLY A 210 -16.69 3.84 11.57
C GLY A 210 -16.82 5.36 11.36
N PRO A 211 -17.99 5.95 11.66
CA PRO A 211 -19.15 5.32 12.28
C PRO A 211 -19.89 4.33 11.35
N GLY A 212 -20.70 3.44 11.93
CA GLY A 212 -21.46 2.44 11.16
C GLY A 212 -22.03 1.33 12.02
N SER A 213 -22.34 0.19 11.39
CA SER A 213 -22.82 -1.02 12.05
C SER A 213 -21.81 -1.56 13.08
N TYR A 214 -22.27 -1.80 14.30
CA TYR A 214 -21.45 -2.31 15.41
C TYR A 214 -20.72 -3.61 15.06
N THR A 215 -21.43 -4.54 14.40
CA THR A 215 -20.87 -5.81 13.95
C THR A 215 -19.99 -5.63 12.72
N GLY A 216 -20.43 -4.77 11.79
CA GLY A 216 -19.76 -4.56 10.50
C GLY A 216 -18.35 -4.02 10.65
N VAL A 217 -18.17 -2.90 11.37
CA VAL A 217 -16.86 -2.23 11.53
C VAL A 217 -15.80 -3.18 12.11
N ARG A 218 -16.21 -4.15 12.93
CA ARG A 218 -15.30 -5.09 13.57
C ARG A 218 -14.75 -6.14 12.62
N VAL A 219 -15.41 -6.44 11.51
CA VAL A 219 -14.96 -7.49 10.58
C VAL A 219 -13.63 -7.09 9.93
N ALA A 220 -13.60 -5.98 9.18
CA ALA A 220 -12.36 -5.47 8.56
C ALA A 220 -11.26 -5.20 9.60
N MET A 221 -11.62 -4.67 10.77
CA MET A 221 -10.68 -4.42 11.87
C MET A 221 -10.07 -5.70 12.44
N THR A 222 -10.86 -6.77 12.60
CA THR A 222 -10.35 -8.06 13.09
C THR A 222 -9.39 -8.68 12.08
N ILE A 223 -9.71 -8.58 10.78
CA ILE A 223 -8.83 -9.05 9.71
C ILE A 223 -7.52 -8.26 9.73
N ALA A 224 -7.58 -6.92 9.80
CA ALA A 224 -6.41 -6.06 9.86
C ALA A 224 -5.49 -6.38 11.04
N LYS A 225 -6.06 -6.55 12.25
CA LYS A 225 -5.29 -6.97 13.44
C LYS A 225 -4.65 -8.33 13.27
N THR A 226 -5.41 -9.29 12.74
CA THR A 226 -4.90 -10.64 12.52
C THR A 226 -3.74 -10.63 11.53
N LEU A 227 -3.86 -9.86 10.45
CA LEU A 227 -2.81 -9.69 9.44
C LEU A 227 -1.57 -9.02 10.03
N ALA A 228 -1.73 -7.98 10.85
CA ALA A 228 -0.62 -7.29 11.53
C ALA A 228 0.16 -8.17 12.50
N VAL A 229 -0.46 -9.24 13.05
CA VAL A 229 0.22 -10.22 13.91
C VAL A 229 1.08 -11.18 13.10
N ILE A 230 0.66 -11.56 11.89
CA ILE A 230 1.32 -12.60 11.08
C ILE A 230 2.24 -12.02 9.99
N ALA A 231 2.08 -10.75 9.65
CA ALA A 231 2.83 -10.06 8.60
C ALA A 231 3.17 -8.63 9.04
N PRO A 232 4.30 -8.06 8.56
CA PRO A 232 4.69 -6.68 8.84
C PRO A 232 3.87 -5.66 8.02
N VAL A 233 2.55 -5.82 7.99
CA VAL A 233 1.64 -4.93 7.26
C VAL A 233 1.43 -3.64 8.03
N LYS A 234 1.45 -2.51 7.33
CA LYS A 234 1.09 -1.20 7.90
C LYS A 234 -0.42 -1.04 7.88
N ILE A 235 -1.02 -0.65 9.00
CA ILE A 235 -2.47 -0.41 9.06
C ILE A 235 -2.75 1.08 9.01
N LYS A 236 -3.66 1.50 8.13
CA LYS A 236 -4.22 2.86 8.12
C LYS A 236 -5.74 2.78 8.29
N VAL A 237 -6.33 3.85 8.84
CA VAL A 237 -7.77 3.90 9.06
C VAL A 237 -8.39 5.17 8.51
N VAL A 238 -9.58 5.05 7.92
CA VAL A 238 -10.35 6.16 7.34
C VAL A 238 -11.69 6.26 8.05
N SER A 239 -12.21 7.46 8.32
CA SER A 239 -13.60 7.62 8.79
C SER A 239 -14.56 7.10 7.72
N SER A 240 -15.56 6.30 8.11
CA SER A 240 -16.58 5.82 7.18
C SER A 240 -17.33 6.97 6.52
N LEU A 241 -17.59 8.06 7.24
CA LEU A 241 -18.24 9.24 6.65
C LEU A 241 -17.33 9.93 5.65
N ALA A 242 -16.04 10.09 5.97
CA ALA A 242 -15.05 10.62 5.03
C ALA A 242 -14.95 9.76 3.76
N ALA A 243 -15.00 8.43 3.91
CA ALA A 243 -14.96 7.49 2.78
C ALA A 243 -16.09 7.69 1.78
N TYR A 244 -17.33 7.92 2.24
CA TYR A 244 -18.43 8.24 1.33
C TYR A 244 -18.26 9.60 0.64
N ALA A 245 -17.66 10.59 1.30
CA ALA A 245 -17.38 11.90 0.71
C ALA A 245 -16.20 11.91 -0.28
N GLY A 246 -15.15 11.14 -0.02
CA GLY A 246 -13.90 11.24 -0.76
C GLY A 246 -13.31 12.66 -0.68
N TYR A 247 -12.83 13.18 -1.80
CA TYR A 247 -12.36 14.58 -1.93
C TYR A 247 -13.45 15.55 -2.39
N GLN A 248 -14.71 15.09 -2.48
CA GLN A 248 -15.81 15.93 -2.93
C GLN A 248 -16.29 16.87 -1.82
N LYS A 249 -16.94 17.97 -2.23
CA LYS A 249 -17.66 18.86 -1.32
C LYS A 249 -19.02 18.24 -0.98
N ALA A 250 -19.10 17.55 0.15
CA ALA A 250 -20.23 16.68 0.46
C ALA A 250 -20.68 16.70 1.93
N ILE A 251 -21.98 16.47 2.15
CA ILE A 251 -22.55 16.06 3.43
C ILE A 251 -22.68 14.54 3.40
N SER A 252 -21.85 13.87 4.17
CA SER A 252 -21.87 12.41 4.27
C SER A 252 -22.89 11.97 5.30
N VAL A 253 -23.71 10.97 4.95
CA VAL A 253 -24.80 10.46 5.77
C VAL A 253 -24.71 8.93 5.85
N ILE A 254 -24.79 8.39 7.07
CA ILE A 254 -24.87 6.94 7.33
C ILE A 254 -26.02 6.66 8.30
N ASP A 255 -26.79 5.60 8.08
CA ASP A 255 -27.85 5.17 9.00
C ASP A 255 -27.29 4.82 10.39
N ALA A 256 -27.70 5.58 11.41
CA ALA A 256 -27.38 5.27 12.80
C ALA A 256 -28.45 4.40 13.48
N ARG A 257 -29.44 3.92 12.72
CA ARG A 257 -30.66 3.24 13.18
C ARG A 257 -31.56 4.16 14.00
N SER A 258 -32.75 3.67 14.35
CA SER A 258 -33.69 4.37 15.23
C SER A 258 -34.02 5.80 14.79
N HIS A 259 -34.17 6.00 13.48
CA HIS A 259 -34.45 7.30 12.84
C HIS A 259 -33.39 8.38 13.05
N LYS A 260 -32.14 7.97 13.32
CA LYS A 260 -30.98 8.86 13.45
C LYS A 260 -29.98 8.64 12.33
N LEU A 261 -29.17 9.65 12.10
CA LEU A 261 -28.13 9.69 11.08
C LEU A 261 -26.80 10.04 11.73
N PHE A 262 -25.74 9.34 11.34
CA PHE A 262 -24.39 9.88 11.45
C PHE A 262 -24.18 10.84 10.30
N VAL A 263 -23.71 12.04 10.60
CA VAL A 263 -23.56 13.13 9.63
C VAL A 263 -22.20 13.80 9.82
N GLY A 264 -21.51 14.04 8.72
CA GLY A 264 -20.29 14.85 8.69
C GLY A 264 -20.22 15.67 7.41
N VAL A 265 -19.56 16.83 7.47
CA VAL A 265 -19.40 17.72 6.31
C VAL A 265 -17.94 17.72 5.90
N TYR A 266 -17.69 17.44 4.62
CA TYR A 266 -16.36 17.21 4.08
C TYR A 266 -16.11 18.07 2.84
N ASP A 267 -14.88 18.53 2.69
CA ASP A 267 -14.38 19.20 1.48
C ASP A 267 -12.89 18.91 1.33
N GLN A 268 -12.45 18.55 0.12
CA GLN A 268 -11.06 18.15 -0.15
C GLN A 268 -10.50 17.10 0.83
N GLY A 269 -11.34 16.14 1.25
CA GLY A 269 -10.97 15.08 2.19
C GLY A 269 -10.84 15.53 3.65
N GLN A 270 -11.05 16.82 3.94
CA GLN A 270 -11.00 17.38 5.27
C GLN A 270 -12.38 17.41 5.91
N ASN A 271 -12.45 17.11 7.20
CA ASN A 271 -13.66 17.23 8.00
C ASN A 271 -13.87 18.69 8.41
N ILE A 272 -14.91 19.33 7.85
CA ILE A 272 -15.27 20.73 8.08
C ILE A 272 -16.16 20.88 9.31
N VAL A 273 -17.04 19.90 9.54
CA VAL A 273 -17.95 19.85 10.69
C VAL A 273 -17.81 18.49 11.36
N PRO A 274 -17.34 18.43 12.61
CA PRO A 274 -17.09 17.18 13.31
C PRO A 274 -18.26 16.21 13.20
N ASP A 275 -17.93 14.94 12.95
CA ASP A 275 -18.92 13.89 12.78
C ASP A 275 -19.84 13.83 14.01
N GLN A 276 -21.15 13.87 13.77
CA GLN A 276 -22.15 13.99 14.81
C GLN A 276 -23.37 13.11 14.52
N LEU A 277 -24.13 12.82 15.57
CA LEU A 277 -25.40 12.12 15.50
C LEU A 277 -26.55 13.13 15.52
N MET A 278 -27.50 13.00 14.60
CA MET A 278 -28.71 13.83 14.59
C MET A 278 -29.94 13.06 14.12
N SER A 279 -31.13 13.60 14.39
CA SER A 279 -32.38 13.06 13.84
C SER A 279 -32.53 13.42 12.36
N ARG A 280 -33.40 12.70 11.63
CA ARG A 280 -33.71 13.06 10.23
C ARG A 280 -34.36 14.45 10.11
N ASP A 281 -35.17 14.84 11.09
CA ASP A 281 -35.82 16.15 11.10
C ASP A 281 -34.80 17.28 11.30
N ASP A 282 -33.84 17.08 12.22
CA ASP A 282 -32.75 18.04 12.43
C ASP A 282 -31.84 18.12 11.19
N PHE A 283 -31.63 17.01 10.49
CA PHE A 283 -30.84 16.97 9.26
C PHE A 283 -31.42 17.87 8.16
N GLU A 284 -32.75 17.92 8.01
CA GLU A 284 -33.42 18.79 7.04
C GLU A 284 -33.16 20.28 7.28
N VAL A 285 -32.97 20.66 8.54
CA VAL A 285 -32.58 22.02 8.92
C VAL A 285 -31.08 22.21 8.74
N PHE A 286 -30.28 21.22 9.14
CA PHE A 286 -28.82 21.24 9.05
C PHE A 286 -28.33 21.39 7.61
N ARG A 287 -28.84 20.60 6.66
CA ARG A 287 -28.38 20.60 5.27
C ARG A 287 -28.55 21.95 4.56
N LYS A 288 -29.53 22.76 4.98
CA LYS A 288 -29.76 24.11 4.45
C LYS A 288 -28.62 25.09 4.74
N GLN A 289 -27.78 24.80 5.74
CA GLN A 289 -26.57 25.58 6.03
C GLN A 289 -25.46 25.33 5.01
N TYR A 290 -25.56 24.27 4.21
CA TYR A 290 -24.56 23.81 3.25
C TYR A 290 -25.19 23.58 1.86
N PRO A 291 -25.81 24.61 1.24
CA PRO A 291 -26.61 24.44 0.02
C PRO A 291 -25.81 23.95 -1.20
N ASP A 292 -24.50 24.18 -1.22
CA ASP A 292 -23.59 23.77 -2.31
C ASP A 292 -22.94 22.39 -2.06
N TYR A 293 -23.29 21.70 -0.98
CA TYR A 293 -22.71 20.38 -0.65
C TYR A 293 -23.66 19.27 -1.10
N LYS A 294 -23.14 18.30 -1.86
CA LYS A 294 -23.90 17.13 -2.27
C LYS A 294 -24.09 16.18 -1.09
N VAL A 295 -25.29 15.59 -0.93
CA VAL A 295 -25.49 14.51 0.04
C VAL A 295 -24.99 13.19 -0.54
N VAL A 296 -24.21 12.42 0.24
CA VAL A 296 -23.61 11.15 -0.16
C VAL A 296 -23.77 10.09 0.94
N GLY A 297 -23.57 8.81 0.61
CA GLY A 297 -23.76 7.68 1.52
C GLY A 297 -25.16 7.10 1.44
N ASP A 298 -25.85 7.01 2.58
CA ASP A 298 -27.26 6.57 2.68
C ASP A 298 -28.22 7.74 2.38
N GLY A 299 -28.01 8.42 1.24
CA GLY A 299 -28.78 9.61 0.81
C GLY A 299 -30.27 9.34 0.60
N ASP A 300 -30.64 8.11 0.25
CA ASP A 300 -32.01 7.64 0.08
C ASP A 300 -32.85 7.80 1.36
N LEU A 301 -32.22 7.81 2.54
CA LEU A 301 -32.89 8.03 3.82
C LEU A 301 -33.38 9.46 4.02
N VAL A 302 -32.86 10.39 3.22
CA VAL A 302 -33.12 11.84 3.26
C VAL A 302 -33.57 12.39 1.91
N GLY A 303 -34.01 11.50 1.01
CA GLY A 303 -34.60 11.87 -0.28
C GLY A 303 -33.61 12.26 -1.37
N GLU A 304 -32.35 11.86 -1.24
CA GLU A 304 -31.28 12.12 -2.22
C GLU A 304 -30.84 10.81 -2.89
N GLU A 305 -30.24 10.88 -4.09
CA GLU A 305 -29.72 9.69 -4.76
C GLU A 305 -28.43 9.17 -4.09
N SER A 306 -28.39 7.87 -3.82
CA SER A 306 -27.21 7.18 -3.27
C SER A 306 -26.39 6.54 -4.39
N ASP A 307 -25.20 7.07 -4.67
CA ASP A 307 -24.17 6.41 -5.49
C ASP A 307 -22.92 6.15 -4.65
N ASN A 308 -22.71 4.87 -4.34
CA ASN A 308 -21.61 4.40 -3.50
C ASN A 308 -20.56 3.62 -4.30
N SER A 309 -20.64 3.61 -5.63
CA SER A 309 -19.77 2.81 -6.51
C SER A 309 -18.28 3.10 -6.34
N GLN A 310 -17.93 4.32 -5.91
CA GLN A 310 -16.54 4.77 -5.71
C GLN A 310 -16.04 4.63 -4.26
N LEU A 311 -16.82 4.04 -3.35
CA LEU A 311 -16.47 3.98 -1.92
C LEU A 311 -15.06 3.42 -1.67
N VAL A 312 -14.71 2.30 -2.32
CA VAL A 312 -13.39 1.67 -2.16
C VAL A 312 -12.27 2.53 -2.74
N ASP A 313 -12.53 3.20 -3.88
CA ASP A 313 -11.57 4.11 -4.51
C ASP A 313 -11.33 5.36 -3.64
N HIS A 314 -12.38 5.89 -3.00
CA HIS A 314 -12.27 7.01 -2.07
C HIS A 314 -11.44 6.66 -0.84
N ILE A 315 -11.65 5.49 -0.24
CA ILE A 315 -10.87 5.01 0.92
C ILE A 315 -9.38 4.95 0.56
N PHE A 316 -9.06 4.37 -0.61
CA PHE A 316 -7.69 4.31 -1.11
C PHE A 316 -7.08 5.70 -1.35
N ALA A 317 -7.85 6.61 -1.94
CA ALA A 317 -7.36 7.95 -2.24
C ALA A 317 -7.04 8.72 -0.95
N LEU A 318 -7.99 8.73 0.00
CA LEU A 318 -7.84 9.42 1.29
C LEU A 318 -6.69 8.86 2.13
N SER A 319 -6.42 7.55 2.07
CA SER A 319 -5.37 6.93 2.89
C SER A 319 -3.95 7.36 2.54
N LYS A 320 -3.74 8.02 1.39
CA LYS A 320 -2.44 8.54 0.98
C LYS A 320 -1.94 9.62 1.92
N ASP A 321 -2.84 10.42 2.46
CA ASP A 321 -2.54 11.55 3.35
C ASP A 321 -2.58 11.17 4.85
N LEU A 322 -2.84 9.90 5.16
CA LEU A 322 -2.98 9.41 6.53
C LEU A 322 -1.72 8.73 7.04
N GLU A 323 -1.50 8.81 8.35
CA GLU A 323 -0.42 8.12 9.03
C GLU A 323 -0.77 6.65 9.29
N THR A 324 0.27 5.83 9.44
CA THR A 324 0.13 4.44 9.87
C THR A 324 -0.17 4.38 11.37
N ILE A 325 -1.00 3.44 11.78
CA ILE A 325 -1.30 3.17 13.19
C ILE A 325 -0.15 2.38 13.81
N ASP A 326 0.45 2.92 14.88
CA ASP A 326 1.59 2.31 15.58
C ASP A 326 1.23 1.03 16.32
N GLN A 327 0.02 0.96 16.90
CA GLN A 327 -0.45 -0.17 17.71
C GLN A 327 -1.77 -0.74 17.15
N PRO A 328 -1.72 -1.53 16.06
CA PRO A 328 -2.92 -2.11 15.45
C PRO A 328 -3.79 -2.89 16.44
N ASP A 329 -3.21 -3.56 17.44
CA ASP A 329 -3.94 -4.34 18.43
C ASP A 329 -4.92 -3.50 19.27
N LEU A 330 -4.64 -2.21 19.45
CA LEU A 330 -5.46 -1.27 20.20
C LEU A 330 -6.56 -0.60 19.35
N LEU A 331 -6.63 -0.90 18.04
CA LEU A 331 -7.68 -0.35 17.18
C LEU A 331 -9.06 -0.69 17.73
N VAL A 332 -9.90 0.33 17.87
CA VAL A 332 -11.29 0.19 18.28
C VAL A 332 -12.19 0.97 17.30
N PRO A 333 -13.43 0.52 17.09
CA PRO A 333 -14.40 1.27 16.31
C PRO A 333 -14.60 2.68 16.86
N GLN A 334 -14.79 3.64 15.96
CA GLN A 334 -15.17 5.00 16.34
C GLN A 334 -16.66 5.04 16.70
N TYR A 335 -16.96 5.34 17.95
CA TYR A 335 -18.34 5.52 18.44
C TYR A 335 -18.66 7.00 18.58
N ILE A 336 -19.58 7.49 17.75
CA ILE A 336 -20.12 8.85 17.89
C ILE A 336 -21.27 8.80 18.88
N LYS A 337 -21.17 9.61 19.94
CA LYS A 337 -22.23 9.79 20.94
C LYS A 337 -23.13 10.94 20.53
N GLU A 338 -24.36 10.97 21.07
CA GLU A 338 -25.21 12.14 20.98
C GLU A 338 -24.49 13.37 21.53
N VAL A 339 -24.44 14.43 20.74
CA VAL A 339 -24.14 15.76 21.26
C VAL A 339 -25.43 16.22 21.93
N GLU A 340 -25.41 16.46 23.24
CA GLU A 340 -26.56 17.08 23.92
C GLU A 340 -26.81 18.42 23.23
N ALA A 341 -27.92 18.49 22.47
CA ALA A 341 -28.37 19.74 21.90
C ALA A 341 -28.52 20.74 23.05
N LYS A 342 -27.65 21.74 23.11
CA LYS A 342 -27.91 22.93 23.93
C LYS A 342 -29.20 23.53 23.40
N LYS A 343 -30.32 23.17 24.02
CA LYS A 343 -31.60 23.87 23.92
C LYS A 343 -31.35 25.30 24.40
N THR A 344 -30.89 26.14 23.48
CA THR A 344 -30.91 27.57 23.68
C THR A 344 -32.35 27.94 23.38
N CYS A 345 -33.19 27.88 24.42
CA CYS A 345 -34.53 28.46 24.38
C CYS A 345 -34.35 29.95 24.11
N TYR A 346 -34.92 30.43 23.00
CA TYR A 346 -35.18 31.86 22.81
C TYR A 346 -36.49 32.25 23.48
#